data_AF-A0A392NXH6-F1
#
_entry.id   AF-A0A392NXH6-F1
#
_cell.length_a   1.000
_cell.length_b   1.000
_cell.length_c   1.000
_cell.angle_alpha   90.00
_cell.angle_beta   90.00
_cell.angle_gamma   90.00
#
_symmetry.space_group_name_H-M   'P 1'
#
loop_
_entity.id
_entity.type
_entity.pdbx_description
1 polymer ?
#
loop_
_entity_poly.entity_id
_entity_poly.type
_entity_poly.pdbx_seq_one_letter_code
_entity_poly.pdbx_strand_id
1 'polypeptide(L)'
;MNYRERHCPPEEEKLHCMIPAPKGYVTPFPWPKSRDYVPYANAPYKSLTVEKAIQNWIQYEGNVFRFPGGGTQFPQGADKYIDQLASVVPIDDGTVRTALDTGCGVASWGAYLWSRNVVAMSFAPRDSHEAQVQFALERGVPAVIGVLGTIKLPYPSRAFDMAH
;
A
#
# COMPACT_ATOMS: atom_id res chain seq x y z
N MET A 1 7.92 22.82 28.30
CA MET A 1 7.47 21.72 27.43
C MET A 1 6.00 21.96 27.11
N ASN A 2 5.69 22.53 25.95
CA ASN A 2 4.31 22.86 25.58
C ASN A 2 3.67 21.65 24.88
N TYR A 3 3.02 20.80 25.68
CA TYR A 3 2.46 19.53 25.24
C TYR A 3 0.93 19.62 25.03
N ARG A 4 0.49 20.41 24.05
CA ARG A 4 -0.92 20.59 23.58
C ARG A 4 -1.64 21.80 24.20
N GLU A 5 -1.55 22.93 23.52
CA GLU A 5 -2.66 23.88 23.47
C GLU A 5 -3.16 23.91 22.03
N ARG A 6 -4.37 23.40 21.80
CA ARG A 6 -5.04 23.51 20.51
C ARG A 6 -5.64 24.90 20.40
N HIS A 7 -4.81 25.89 20.09
CA HIS A 7 -5.30 27.13 19.54
C HIS A 7 -5.55 26.89 18.04
N CYS A 8 -6.79 27.07 17.60
CA CYS A 8 -7.05 27.19 16.16
C CYS A 8 -6.40 28.51 15.72
N PRO A 9 -5.45 28.50 14.77
CA PRO A 9 -4.85 29.73 14.30
C PRO A 9 -5.93 30.67 13.72
N PRO A 10 -5.77 32.00 13.82
CA PRO A 10 -6.60 32.96 13.09
C PRO A 10 -6.54 32.68 11.59
N GLU A 11 -7.49 33.21 10.81
CA GLU A 11 -7.66 32.82 9.39
C GLU A 11 -6.40 33.05 8.55
N GLU A 12 -5.64 34.11 8.82
CA GLU A 12 -4.31 34.37 8.24
C GLU A 12 -3.22 33.35 8.60
N GLU A 13 -3.37 32.62 9.72
CA GLU A 13 -2.44 31.60 10.20
C GLU A 13 -2.98 30.17 10.01
N LYS A 14 -4.21 30.01 9.49
CA LYS A 14 -4.78 28.70 9.19
C LYS A 14 -3.93 28.02 8.15
N LEU A 15 -3.11 27.10 8.60
CA LEU A 15 -2.37 26.21 7.72
C LEU A 15 -3.39 25.49 6.84
N HIS A 16 -3.25 25.63 5.52
CA HIS A 16 -3.95 24.78 4.59
C HIS A 16 -3.52 23.33 4.89
N CYS A 17 -4.36 22.58 5.62
CA CYS A 17 -4.04 21.22 6.08
C CYS A 17 -3.90 20.22 4.92
N MET A 18 -4.25 20.64 3.70
CA MET A 18 -4.09 19.83 2.50
C MET A 18 -2.72 20.06 1.90
N ILE A 19 -1.93 18.99 1.83
CA ILE A 19 -0.68 18.99 1.07
C ILE A 19 -1.06 19.14 -0.41
N PRO A 20 -0.58 20.18 -1.12
CA PRO A 20 -0.88 20.35 -2.53
C PRO A 20 -0.32 19.18 -3.33
N ALA A 21 -1.07 18.72 -4.34
CA ALA A 21 -0.61 17.68 -5.23
C ALA A 21 0.63 18.15 -6.02
N PRO A 22 1.60 17.26 -6.29
CA PRO A 22 2.74 17.58 -7.15
C PRO A 22 2.30 18.08 -8.54
N LYS A 23 3.14 18.87 -9.20
CA LYS A 23 2.86 19.35 -10.56
C LYS A 23 2.71 18.16 -11.52
N GLY A 24 1.59 18.11 -12.23
CA GLY A 24 1.28 17.04 -13.20
C GLY A 24 0.65 15.79 -12.58
N TYR A 25 0.46 15.77 -11.25
CA TYR A 25 -0.31 14.74 -10.57
C TYR A 25 -1.77 14.78 -11.02
N VAL A 26 -2.38 13.61 -11.20
CA VAL A 26 -3.78 13.47 -11.56
C VAL A 26 -4.55 12.77 -10.45
N THR A 27 -5.84 13.04 -10.36
CA THR A 27 -6.70 12.41 -9.36
C THR A 27 -6.63 10.88 -9.48
N PRO A 28 -6.30 10.14 -8.40
CA PRO A 28 -6.32 8.69 -8.40
C PRO A 28 -7.71 8.15 -8.72
N PHE A 29 -7.78 6.92 -9.24
CA PHE A 29 -9.07 6.25 -9.40
C PHE A 29 -9.71 6.02 -8.02
N PRO A 30 -11.05 5.99 -7.91
CA PRO A 30 -11.69 5.59 -6.68
C PRO A 30 -11.48 4.09 -6.42
N TRP A 31 -11.48 3.70 -5.15
CA TRP A 31 -11.54 2.28 -4.77
C TRP A 31 -12.87 1.67 -5.28
N PRO A 32 -12.89 0.41 -5.77
CA PRO A 32 -11.79 -0.55 -5.85
C PRO A 32 -10.94 -0.45 -7.12
N LYS A 33 -11.22 0.48 -8.04
CA LYS A 33 -10.48 0.59 -9.29
C LYS A 33 -9.00 0.94 -9.06
N SER A 34 -8.68 1.76 -8.07
CA SER A 34 -7.30 2.06 -7.69
C SER A 34 -6.49 0.83 -7.29
N ARG A 35 -7.14 -0.23 -6.80
CA ARG A 35 -6.49 -1.50 -6.46
C ARG A 35 -5.69 -2.05 -7.63
N ASP A 36 -6.25 -1.95 -8.83
CA ASP A 36 -5.71 -2.61 -10.03
C ASP A 36 -5.13 -1.62 -11.03
N TYR A 37 -5.45 -0.32 -10.92
CA TYR A 37 -5.02 0.69 -11.86
C TYR A 37 -4.50 1.95 -11.17
N VAL A 38 -3.36 2.47 -11.62
CA VAL A 38 -2.79 3.74 -11.18
C VAL A 38 -2.52 4.60 -12.42
N PRO A 39 -2.86 5.90 -12.41
CA PRO A 39 -2.47 6.79 -13.50
C PRO A 39 -0.95 6.85 -13.66
N TYR A 40 -0.47 6.71 -14.89
CA TYR A 40 0.97 6.71 -15.19
C TYR A 40 1.67 7.99 -14.72
N ALA A 41 0.96 9.13 -14.75
CA ALA A 41 1.48 10.42 -14.33
C ALA A 41 1.82 10.51 -12.83
N ASN A 42 1.26 9.63 -12.00
CA ASN A 42 1.39 9.71 -10.54
C ASN A 42 2.60 8.94 -9.98
N ALA A 43 3.22 8.06 -10.77
CA ALA A 43 4.41 7.32 -10.32
C ALA A 43 5.65 7.76 -11.11
N PRO A 44 6.62 8.44 -10.47
CA PRO A 44 7.75 9.06 -11.18
C PRO A 44 8.78 8.05 -11.74
N TYR A 45 8.79 6.80 -11.24
CA TYR A 45 9.82 5.81 -11.57
C TYR A 45 9.34 4.80 -12.62
N LYS A 46 9.65 5.11 -13.87
CA LYS A 46 9.28 4.33 -15.06
C LYS A 46 10.14 3.08 -15.29
N SER A 47 11.31 2.99 -14.65
CA SER A 47 12.23 1.85 -14.77
C SER A 47 11.65 0.56 -14.18
N LEU A 48 10.87 0.67 -13.11
CA LEU A 48 10.19 -0.46 -12.47
C LEU A 48 9.27 -1.23 -13.42
N THR A 49 8.63 -0.54 -14.37
CA THR A 49 7.79 -1.24 -15.36
C THR A 49 8.59 -1.97 -16.43
N VAL A 50 9.86 -1.65 -16.60
CA VAL A 50 10.75 -2.39 -17.50
C VAL A 50 11.36 -3.57 -16.76
N GLU A 51 11.86 -3.36 -15.53
CA GLU A 51 12.51 -4.41 -14.75
C GLU A 51 11.54 -5.45 -14.18
N LYS A 52 10.33 -5.03 -13.75
CA LYS A 52 9.34 -5.92 -13.12
C LYS A 52 8.20 -6.37 -14.03
N ALA A 53 8.21 -5.98 -15.31
CA ALA A 53 7.29 -6.53 -16.31
C ALA A 53 7.45 -8.05 -16.46
N ILE A 54 8.68 -8.55 -16.35
CA ILE A 54 8.99 -9.99 -16.45
C ILE A 54 8.29 -10.78 -15.33
N GLN A 55 8.10 -10.16 -14.17
CA GLN A 55 7.53 -10.82 -12.98
C GLN A 55 6.00 -10.69 -12.89
N ASN A 56 5.33 -10.02 -13.85
CA ASN A 56 3.89 -9.77 -13.84
C ASN A 56 3.38 -8.97 -12.63
N TRP A 57 4.22 -8.14 -12.00
CA TRP A 57 3.79 -7.31 -10.86
C TRP A 57 3.04 -6.06 -11.33
N ILE A 58 3.51 -5.46 -12.42
CA ILE A 58 3.01 -4.22 -12.99
C ILE A 58 3.08 -4.33 -14.52
N GLN A 59 2.01 -3.91 -15.19
CA GLN A 59 1.95 -3.79 -16.64
C GLN A 59 1.71 -2.32 -17.00
N TYR A 60 2.42 -1.83 -18.01
CA TYR A 60 2.19 -0.51 -18.56
C TYR A 60 1.14 -0.60 -19.68
N GLU A 61 0.02 0.09 -19.52
CA GLU A 61 -1.09 0.13 -20.47
C GLU A 61 -1.36 1.57 -20.91
N GLY A 62 -0.40 2.17 -21.62
CA GLY A 62 -0.52 3.51 -22.21
C GLY A 62 -0.52 4.65 -21.17
N ASN A 63 -1.66 4.98 -20.59
CA ASN A 63 -1.77 6.06 -19.61
C ASN A 63 -1.95 5.57 -18.17
N VAL A 64 -1.93 4.25 -17.95
CA VAL A 64 -2.06 3.64 -16.63
C VAL A 64 -1.01 2.55 -16.39
N PHE A 65 -0.71 2.32 -15.13
CA PHE A 65 -0.12 1.09 -14.63
C PHE A 65 -1.24 0.15 -14.18
N ARG A 66 -1.18 -1.10 -14.62
CA ARG A 66 -2.06 -2.17 -14.21
C ARG A 66 -1.35 -3.13 -13.26
N PHE A 67 -2.04 -3.51 -12.19
CA PHE A 67 -1.57 -4.44 -11.16
C PHE A 67 -2.48 -5.67 -11.18
N PRO A 68 -2.04 -6.81 -11.77
CA PRO A 68 -2.89 -7.99 -11.91
C PRO A 68 -3.09 -8.76 -10.59
N GLY A 69 -2.52 -8.27 -9.48
CA GLY A 69 -2.56 -8.94 -8.17
C GLY A 69 -1.65 -10.15 -8.04
N GLY A 70 -0.87 -10.48 -9.08
CA GLY A 70 0.10 -11.57 -9.07
C GLY A 70 1.50 -11.12 -8.68
N GLY A 71 2.44 -12.05 -8.84
CA GLY A 71 3.87 -11.78 -8.75
C GLY A 71 4.67 -13.04 -8.45
N THR A 72 5.93 -12.87 -8.07
CA THR A 72 6.84 -13.99 -7.77
C THR A 72 6.34 -14.75 -6.55
N GLN A 73 5.81 -14.04 -5.55
CA GLN A 73 5.21 -14.63 -4.36
C GLN A 73 3.77 -15.13 -4.60
N PHE A 74 3.08 -14.60 -5.60
CA PHE A 74 1.67 -14.92 -5.91
C PHE A 74 1.52 -15.36 -7.38
N PRO A 75 2.08 -16.52 -7.78
CA PRO A 75 2.08 -16.96 -9.18
C PRO A 75 0.67 -17.20 -9.72
N GLN A 76 -0.30 -17.50 -8.85
CA GLN A 76 -1.71 -17.67 -9.20
C GLN A 76 -2.59 -16.47 -8.82
N GLY A 77 -1.99 -15.36 -8.35
CA GLY A 77 -2.69 -14.18 -7.83
C GLY A 77 -2.85 -14.20 -6.31
N ALA A 78 -2.85 -13.01 -5.70
CA ALA A 78 -2.95 -12.82 -4.26
C ALA A 78 -4.30 -13.30 -3.70
N ASP A 79 -5.40 -13.18 -4.47
CA ASP A 79 -6.73 -13.63 -4.04
C ASP A 79 -6.77 -15.14 -3.75
N LYS A 80 -6.25 -15.97 -4.66
CA LYS A 80 -6.17 -17.42 -4.46
C LYS A 80 -5.26 -17.81 -3.30
N TYR A 81 -4.19 -17.04 -3.08
CA TYR A 81 -3.33 -17.26 -1.93
C TYR A 81 -4.05 -16.91 -0.63
N ILE A 82 -4.85 -15.85 -0.61
CA ILE A 82 -5.71 -15.49 0.54
C ILE A 82 -6.76 -16.57 0.78
N ASP A 83 -7.38 -17.15 -0.26
CA ASP A 83 -8.30 -18.29 -0.10
C ASP A 83 -7.65 -19.50 0.58
N GLN A 84 -6.40 -19.81 0.20
CA GLN A 84 -5.63 -20.87 0.84
C GLN A 84 -5.33 -20.55 2.29
N LEU A 85 -4.97 -19.31 2.61
CA LEU A 85 -4.76 -18.86 3.99
C LEU A 85 -6.04 -18.94 4.82
N ALA A 86 -7.19 -18.55 4.26
CA ALA A 86 -8.49 -18.60 4.91
C ALA A 86 -8.95 -20.02 5.28
N SER A 87 -8.37 -21.06 4.65
CA SER A 87 -8.63 -22.46 5.03
C SER A 87 -8.02 -22.87 6.38
N VAL A 88 -7.07 -22.08 6.91
CA VAL A 88 -6.35 -22.38 8.16
C VAL A 88 -6.32 -21.22 9.15
N VAL A 89 -6.62 -19.99 8.72
CA VAL A 89 -6.70 -18.79 9.56
C VAL A 89 -8.15 -18.24 9.47
N PRO A 90 -8.77 -17.82 10.59
CA PRO A 90 -10.12 -17.26 10.60
C PRO A 90 -10.13 -15.82 10.03
N ILE A 91 -9.93 -15.70 8.72
CA ILE A 91 -9.95 -14.42 8.00
C ILE A 91 -11.40 -14.00 7.72
N ASP A 92 -12.28 -14.94 7.38
CA ASP A 92 -13.61 -14.64 6.85
C ASP A 92 -14.68 -14.38 7.92
N ASP A 93 -14.43 -14.72 9.18
CA ASP A 93 -15.41 -14.58 10.27
C ASP A 93 -15.31 -13.23 11.03
N GLY A 94 -14.36 -12.36 10.63
CA GLY A 94 -14.10 -11.08 11.26
C GLY A 94 -13.21 -11.14 12.51
N THR A 95 -12.65 -12.30 12.85
CA THR A 95 -11.65 -12.43 13.93
C THR A 95 -10.38 -11.65 13.58
N VAL A 96 -9.90 -11.77 12.34
CA VAL A 96 -8.81 -10.94 11.81
C VAL A 96 -9.41 -9.70 11.17
N ARG A 97 -9.01 -8.51 11.64
CA ARG A 97 -9.43 -7.22 11.05
C ARG A 97 -8.25 -6.37 10.58
N THR A 98 -7.08 -6.60 11.19
CA THR A 98 -5.85 -5.87 10.90
C THR A 98 -4.69 -6.83 10.66
N ALA A 99 -3.89 -6.55 9.64
CA ALA A 99 -2.72 -7.34 9.31
C ALA A 99 -1.46 -6.49 9.18
N LEU A 100 -0.35 -6.98 9.70
CA LEU A 100 0.98 -6.46 9.40
C LEU A 100 1.52 -7.19 8.18
N ASP A 101 1.77 -6.47 7.08
CA ASP A 101 2.29 -7.02 5.83
C ASP A 101 3.76 -6.63 5.66
N THR A 102 4.67 -7.59 5.80
CA THR A 102 6.11 -7.33 5.86
C THR A 102 6.79 -7.69 4.54
N GLY A 103 7.62 -6.78 4.01
CA GLY A 103 8.25 -7.01 2.70
C GLY A 103 7.26 -6.97 1.53
N CYS A 104 6.21 -6.17 1.66
CA CYS A 104 5.01 -6.19 0.83
C CYS A 104 5.21 -5.92 -0.68
N GLY A 105 6.37 -5.39 -1.07
CA GLY A 105 6.59 -4.89 -2.43
C GLY A 105 5.55 -3.82 -2.80
N VAL A 106 4.75 -4.10 -3.83
CA VAL A 106 3.64 -3.22 -4.26
C VAL A 106 2.35 -3.39 -3.44
N ALA A 107 2.40 -4.16 -2.35
CA ALA A 107 1.29 -4.45 -1.43
C ALA A 107 0.11 -5.21 -2.06
N SER A 108 0.37 -6.16 -2.96
CA SER A 108 -0.68 -6.98 -3.58
C SER A 108 -1.49 -7.78 -2.55
N TRP A 109 -0.84 -8.37 -1.54
CA TRP A 109 -1.55 -9.11 -0.50
C TRP A 109 -2.49 -8.20 0.29
N GLY A 110 -1.97 -7.07 0.82
CA GLY A 110 -2.79 -6.08 1.52
C GLY A 110 -3.93 -5.50 0.68
N ALA A 111 -3.72 -5.28 -0.62
CA ALA A 111 -4.75 -4.76 -1.51
C ALA A 111 -5.93 -5.73 -1.70
N TYR A 112 -5.65 -7.03 -1.73
CA TYR A 112 -6.69 -8.05 -1.94
C TYR A 112 -7.37 -8.47 -0.63
N LEU A 113 -6.69 -8.36 0.51
CA LEU A 113 -7.28 -8.59 1.84
C LEU A 113 -8.49 -7.70 2.16
N TRP A 114 -8.57 -6.51 1.56
CA TRP A 114 -9.71 -5.62 1.75
C TRP A 114 -11.04 -6.29 1.36
N SER A 115 -11.02 -7.19 0.37
CA SER A 115 -12.21 -7.98 -0.02
C SER A 115 -12.68 -8.97 1.06
N ARG A 116 -11.81 -9.30 2.02
CA ARG A 116 -12.12 -10.08 3.22
C ARG A 116 -12.33 -9.20 4.46
N ASN A 117 -12.52 -7.89 4.27
CA ASN A 117 -12.66 -6.90 5.34
C ASN A 117 -11.44 -6.81 6.29
N VAL A 118 -10.25 -7.17 5.81
CA VAL A 118 -9.00 -7.02 6.55
C VAL A 118 -8.21 -5.86 5.99
N VAL A 119 -7.80 -4.93 6.86
CA VAL A 119 -6.93 -3.81 6.49
C VAL A 119 -5.48 -4.17 6.82
N ALA A 120 -4.63 -4.20 5.80
CA ALA A 120 -3.20 -4.38 5.97
C ALA A 120 -2.48 -3.04 6.17
N MET A 121 -1.47 -3.04 7.03
CA MET A 121 -0.42 -2.02 7.06
C MET A 121 0.85 -2.61 6.47
N SER A 122 1.20 -2.15 5.28
CA SER A 122 2.27 -2.73 4.46
C SER A 122 3.61 -2.01 4.67
N PHE A 123 4.66 -2.79 4.88
CA PHE A 123 6.03 -2.31 5.09
C PHE A 123 6.93 -2.79 3.97
N ALA A 124 7.59 -1.86 3.29
CA ALA A 124 8.63 -2.17 2.31
C ALA A 124 9.88 -1.33 2.54
N PRO A 125 11.08 -1.87 2.25
CA PRO A 125 12.30 -1.08 2.22
C PRO A 125 12.25 -0.05 1.09
N ARG A 126 12.98 1.04 1.25
CA ARG A 126 13.43 1.84 0.10
C ARG A 126 14.61 1.12 -0.52
N ASP A 127 14.33 0.17 -1.39
CA ASP A 127 15.35 -0.54 -2.16
C ASP A 127 15.72 0.24 -3.43
N SER A 128 16.59 -0.33 -4.28
CA SER A 128 17.01 0.26 -5.56
C SER A 128 15.85 0.61 -6.50
N HIS A 129 14.65 0.10 -6.22
CA HIS A 129 13.46 0.36 -7.01
C HIS A 129 12.70 1.60 -6.50
N GLU A 130 12.99 2.15 -5.32
CA GLU A 130 12.50 3.41 -4.71
C GLU A 130 10.96 3.65 -4.60
N ALA A 131 10.12 3.02 -5.41
CA ALA A 131 8.71 3.38 -5.62
C ALA A 131 7.71 2.32 -5.13
N GLN A 132 8.16 1.28 -4.43
CA GLN A 132 7.28 0.19 -3.99
C GLN A 132 6.14 0.69 -3.08
N VAL A 133 6.50 1.47 -2.05
CA VAL A 133 5.54 2.14 -1.16
C VAL A 133 4.70 3.15 -1.93
N GLN A 134 5.27 3.89 -2.88
CA GLN A 134 4.52 4.82 -3.72
C GLN A 134 3.40 4.10 -4.48
N PHE A 135 3.70 2.97 -5.13
CA PHE A 135 2.68 2.21 -5.84
C PHE A 135 1.58 1.69 -4.91
N ALA A 136 1.93 1.21 -3.72
CA ALA A 136 0.92 0.81 -2.74
C ALA A 136 0.00 1.99 -2.36
N LEU A 137 0.58 3.16 -2.09
CA LEU A 137 -0.18 4.37 -1.74
C LEU A 137 -1.05 4.87 -2.90
N GLU A 138 -0.54 4.89 -4.13
CA GLU A 138 -1.32 5.27 -5.33
C GLU A 138 -2.49 4.33 -5.59
N ARG A 139 -2.39 3.07 -5.14
CA ARG A 139 -3.48 2.08 -5.21
C ARG A 139 -4.50 2.24 -4.08
N GLY A 140 -4.23 3.09 -3.10
CA GLY A 140 -5.04 3.28 -1.90
C GLY A 140 -4.77 2.28 -0.77
N VAL A 141 -3.62 1.59 -0.81
CA VAL A 141 -3.22 0.62 0.22
C VAL A 141 -2.35 1.31 1.27
N PRO A 142 -2.64 1.18 2.58
CA PRO A 142 -1.79 1.75 3.63
C PRO A 142 -0.39 1.14 3.59
N ALA A 143 0.61 1.97 3.32
CA ALA A 143 2.00 1.51 3.25
C ALA A 143 2.97 2.55 3.79
N VAL A 144 4.07 2.07 4.39
CA VAL A 144 5.14 2.91 4.91
C VAL A 144 6.51 2.32 4.57
N ILE A 145 7.50 3.20 4.46
CA ILE A 145 8.90 2.76 4.34
C ILE A 145 9.35 2.24 5.70
N GLY A 146 9.85 1.01 5.74
CA GLY A 146 10.44 0.47 6.95
C GLY A 146 11.22 -0.82 6.72
N VAL A 147 12.29 -0.98 7.48
CA VAL A 147 13.17 -2.16 7.47
C VAL A 147 13.14 -2.75 8.88
N LEU A 148 12.38 -3.83 9.07
CA LEU A 148 12.14 -4.43 10.39
C LEU A 148 13.43 -4.90 11.08
N GLY A 149 14.49 -5.19 10.32
CA GLY A 149 15.79 -5.58 10.86
C GLY A 149 16.60 -4.44 11.50
N THR A 150 16.27 -3.17 11.20
CA THR A 150 17.04 -2.00 11.67
C THR A 150 16.18 -0.96 12.36
N ILE A 151 14.87 -0.94 12.07
CA ILE A 151 13.93 0.07 12.58
C ILE A 151 12.81 -0.64 13.33
N LYS A 152 12.66 -0.30 14.61
CA LYS A 152 11.53 -0.75 15.43
C LYS A 152 10.23 -0.15 14.91
N LEU A 153 9.19 -0.97 14.84
CA LEU A 153 7.86 -0.53 14.44
C LEU A 153 7.31 0.59 15.34
N PRO A 154 6.61 1.60 14.78
CA PRO A 154 5.93 2.63 15.56
C PRO A 154 4.62 2.12 16.20
N TYR A 155 4.39 0.80 16.20
CA TYR A 155 3.20 0.16 16.74
C TYR A 155 3.55 -0.60 18.03
N PRO A 156 2.65 -0.61 19.04
CA PRO A 156 2.80 -1.47 20.21
C PRO A 156 2.86 -2.96 19.83
N SER A 157 3.39 -3.78 20.73
CA SER A 157 3.30 -5.23 20.60
C SER A 157 1.84 -5.67 20.49
N ARG A 158 1.56 -6.61 19.58
CA ARG A 158 0.21 -7.16 19.34
C ARG A 158 -0.83 -6.12 18.86
N ALA A 159 -0.38 -5.07 18.16
CA ALA A 159 -1.26 -4.08 17.54
C ALA A 159 -2.02 -4.60 16.31
N PHE A 160 -1.67 -5.77 15.78
CA PHE A 160 -2.27 -6.40 14.62
C PHE A 160 -2.78 -7.80 14.98
N ASP A 161 -3.88 -8.21 14.36
CA ASP A 161 -4.49 -9.53 14.58
C ASP A 161 -3.70 -10.63 13.85
N MET A 162 -3.03 -10.28 12.76
CA MET A 162 -2.21 -11.17 11.93
C MET A 162 -0.91 -10.48 11.49
N ALA A 163 0.13 -11.27 11.23
CA ALA A 163 1.34 -10.82 10.54
C ALA A 163 1.65 -11.77 9.36
N HIS A 164 2.10 -11.21 8.25
CA HIS A 164 2.50 -11.89 7.02
C HIS A 164 3.91 -11.48 6.60
#